data_AF-A0A6G3WMX0-F1
#
_entry.id   AF-A0A6G3WMX0-F1
#
_cell.length_a   1.000
_cell.length_b   1.000
_cell.length_c   1.000
_cell.angle_alpha   90.00
_cell.angle_beta   90.00
_cell.angle_gamma   90.00
#
_symmetry.space_group_name_H-M   'P 1'
#
loop_
_entity.id
_entity.type
_entity.pdbx_description
1 polymer ?
#
loop_
_entity_poly.entity_id
_entity_poly.type
_entity_poly.pdbx_seq_one_letter_code
_entity_poly.pdbx_strand_id
1 'polypeptide(L)' 'MPRPHGFTYEQHAGGTVRISHHGRPATTLNGPRAAQFLTEVETSDPQLVMARWTGNYKRGNERTARDHPRNRR' A
#
# COMPACT_ATOMS: atom_id res chain seq x y z
N MET A 1 -14.14 10.56 -10.03
CA MET A 1 -13.18 10.55 -8.90
C MET A 1 -11.78 10.72 -9.47
N PRO A 2 -10.92 11.57 -8.89
CA PRO A 2 -9.53 11.67 -9.33
C PRO A 2 -8.84 10.32 -9.13
N ARG A 3 -8.18 9.82 -10.19
CA ARG A 3 -7.37 8.61 -10.09
C ARG A 3 -6.18 8.88 -9.16
N PRO A 4 -5.84 7.95 -8.26
CA PRO A 4 -4.64 8.10 -7.46
C PRO A 4 -3.42 8.12 -8.37
N HIS A 5 -2.49 9.02 -8.08
CA HIS A 5 -1.26 9.22 -8.83
C HIS A 5 -0.17 9.76 -7.89
N GLY A 6 1.08 9.74 -8.35
CA GLY A 6 2.19 10.26 -7.56
C GLY A 6 2.66 9.35 -6.43
N PHE A 7 2.20 8.09 -6.39
CA PHE A 7 2.74 7.09 -5.49
C PHE A 7 3.97 6.42 -6.09
N THR A 8 4.98 6.20 -5.24
CA THR A 8 6.18 5.43 -5.54
C THR A 8 6.45 4.46 -4.41
N TYR A 9 7.14 3.36 -4.69
CA TYR A 9 7.61 2.44 -3.66
C TYR A 9 9.06 2.05 -3.90
N GLU A 10 9.78 1.78 -2.82
CA GLU A 10 11.16 1.30 -2.84
C GLU A 10 11.24 0.01 -2.04
N GLN A 11 11.86 -1.01 -2.63
CA GLN A 11 12.19 -2.27 -1.95
C GLN A 11 13.61 -2.20 -1.38
N HIS A 12 13.75 -2.55 -0.11
CA HIS A 12 15.04 -2.68 0.56
C HIS A 12 15.36 -4.17 0.77
N ALA A 13 16.64 -4.51 0.73
CA ALA A 13 17.15 -5.88 0.85
C ALA A 13 16.73 -6.61 2.14
N GLY A 14 16.31 -5.87 3.18
CA GLY A 14 15.79 -6.44 4.43
C GLY A 14 14.32 -6.88 4.39
N GLY A 15 13.70 -6.98 3.20
CA GLY A 15 12.27 -7.31 3.09
C GLY A 15 11.36 -6.18 3.56
N THR A 16 11.85 -4.94 3.43
CA THR A 16 11.11 -3.72 3.78
C THR A 16 10.74 -2.99 2.50
N VAL A 17 9.51 -2.50 2.42
CA VAL A 17 9.01 -1.67 1.33
C VAL A 17 8.61 -0.31 1.88
N ARG A 18 9.18 0.76 1.34
CA ARG A 18 8.78 2.12 1.68
C ARG A 18 7.91 2.67 0.56
N ILE A 19 6.70 3.10 0.90
CA ILE A 19 5.77 3.76 -0.02
C ILE A 19 5.81 5.26 0.25
N SER A 20 5.95 6.04 -0.82
CA SER A 20 5.95 7.50 -0.78
C SER A 20 4.86 8.05 -1.71
N HIS A 21 4.34 9.24 -1.40
CA HIS A 21 3.38 9.97 -2.20
C HIS A 21 3.90 11.40 -2.42
N HIS A 22 4.11 11.78 -3.67
CA HIS A 22 4.76 13.04 -4.05
C HIS A 22 6.06 13.31 -3.27
N GLY A 23 6.92 12.28 -3.16
CA GLY A 23 8.21 12.37 -2.47
C GLY A 23 8.14 12.36 -0.94
N ARG A 24 6.94 12.32 -0.34
CA ARG A 24 6.76 12.23 1.12
C ARG A 24 6.54 10.77 1.52
N PRO A 25 7.25 10.24 2.54
CA PRO A 25 6.99 8.89 3.04
C PRO A 25 5.54 8.80 3.53
N ALA A 26 4.80 7.85 2.98
CA ALA A 26 3.41 7.60 3.35
C ALA A 26 3.30 6.42 4.32
N THR A 27 3.97 5.31 4.03
CA THR A 27 4.03 4.16 4.93
C THR A 27 5.24 3.27 4.65
N THR A 28 5.60 2.44 5.61
CA THR A 28 6.65 1.43 5.49
C THR A 28 6.07 0.08 5.86
N LEU A 29 6.23 -0.89 4.96
CA LEU A 29 5.79 -2.27 5.12
C LEU A 29 7.00 -3.17 5.34
N ASN A 30 6.87 -4.20 6.14
CA ASN A 30 7.94 -5.13 6.45
C ASN A 30 7.46 -6.58 6.43
N GLY A 31 8.39 -7.49 6.14
CA GLY A 31 8.17 -8.93 6.20
C GLY A 31 6.96 -9.38 5.35
N PRO A 32 6.03 -10.17 5.90
CA PRO A 32 4.88 -10.69 5.14
C PRO A 32 4.01 -9.60 4.47
N ARG A 33 3.96 -8.40 5.05
CA ARG A 33 3.20 -7.28 4.46
C ARG A 33 3.86 -6.69 3.24
N ALA A 34 5.18 -6.59 3.26
CA ALA A 34 5.93 -6.14 2.10
C ALA A 34 5.70 -7.12 0.93
N ALA A 35 5.80 -8.42 1.20
CA ALA A 35 5.53 -9.44 0.19
C ALA A 35 4.09 -9.35 -0.36
N GLN A 36 3.08 -9.25 0.51
CA GLN A 36 1.68 -9.11 0.09
C GLN A 36 1.45 -7.88 -0.79
N PHE A 37 2.03 -6.73 -0.41
CA PHE A 37 1.95 -5.51 -1.20
C PHE A 37 2.57 -5.69 -2.59
N LEU A 38 3.74 -6.32 -2.69
CA LEU A 38 4.43 -6.53 -3.96
C LEU A 38 3.59 -7.41 -4.91
N THR A 39 3.00 -8.48 -4.40
CA THR A 39 2.08 -9.33 -5.18
C THR A 39 0.85 -8.55 -5.65
N GLU A 40 0.27 -7.69 -4.82
CA GLU A 40 -0.88 -6.85 -5.22
C GLU A 40 -0.49 -5.82 -6.29
N VAL A 41 0.68 -5.18 -6.17
CA VAL A 41 1.19 -4.19 -7.14
C VAL A 41 1.52 -4.83 -8.50
N GLU A 42 1.92 -6.10 -8.51
CA GLU A 42 2.23 -6.81 -9.75
C GLU A 42 0.96 -7.27 -10.49
N THR A 43 -0.11 -7.57 -9.75
CA THR A 43 -1.37 -8.09 -10.31
C THR A 43 -2.43 -7.02 -10.58
N SER A 44 -2.25 -5.81 -10.03
CA SER A 44 -3.22 -4.70 -10.11
C SER A 44 -2.53 -3.37 -10.41
N ASP A 45 -3.31 -2.31 -10.62
CA ASP A 45 -2.78 -0.96 -10.82
C ASP A 45 -1.95 -0.50 -9.59
N PRO A 46 -0.64 -0.23 -9.75
CA PRO A 46 0.23 0.13 -8.64
C PRO A 46 -0.24 1.36 -7.86
N GLN A 47 -0.77 2.37 -8.55
CA GLN A 47 -1.22 3.62 -7.92
C GLN A 47 -2.46 3.38 -7.06
N LEU A 48 -3.40 2.57 -7.54
CA LEU A 48 -4.58 2.19 -6.78
C LEU A 48 -4.21 1.35 -5.56
N VAL A 49 -3.30 0.38 -5.72
CA VAL A 49 -2.82 -0.45 -4.60
C VAL A 49 -2.12 0.41 -3.55
N MET A 50 -1.18 1.27 -3.95
CA MET A 50 -0.47 2.16 -3.02
C MET A 50 -1.41 3.13 -2.30
N ALA A 51 -2.40 3.71 -2.98
CA ALA A 51 -3.42 4.55 -2.35
C ALA A 51 -4.27 3.78 -1.32
N ARG A 52 -4.56 2.50 -1.60
CA ARG A 52 -5.29 1.60 -0.69
C ARG A 52 -4.48 1.29 0.56
N TRP A 53 -3.21 0.93 0.40
CA TRP A 53 -2.30 0.55 1.49
C TRP A 53 -1.92 1.73 2.38
N THR A 54 -1.79 2.93 1.81
CA THR A 54 -1.50 4.17 2.56
C THR A 54 -2.72 4.75 3.27
N GLY A 55 -3.93 4.21 3.04
CA GLY A 55 -5.18 4.72 3.63
C GLY A 55 -5.64 6.06 3.07
N ASN A 56 -5.02 6.54 1.98
CA ASN A 56 -5.26 7.88 1.44
C ASN A 56 -6.51 7.95 0.53
N TYR A 57 -7.12 6.81 0.20
CA TYR A 57 -8.37 6.78 -0.54
C TYR A 57 -9.58 6.84 0.40
N LYS A 58 -9.98 8.09 0.76
CA LYS A 58 -11.16 8.38 1.58
C LYS A 58 -12.39 7.61 1.07
N ARG A 59 -12.97 6.78 1.95
CA ARG A 59 -14.30 6.15 1.94
C ARG A 59 -14.54 4.84 1.17
N GLY A 60 -13.55 4.22 0.52
CA GLY A 60 -13.79 2.99 -0.26
C GLY A 60 -13.46 1.65 0.40
N ASN A 61 -12.66 1.65 1.48
CA ASN A 61 -11.87 0.47 1.83
C ASN A 61 -12.24 -0.22 3.16
N GLU A 62 -13.44 0.04 3.68
CA GLU A 62 -13.92 -0.57 4.94
C GLU A 62 -13.96 -2.11 4.88
N ARG A 63 -14.13 -2.71 3.69
CA ARG A 63 -14.16 -4.16 3.52
C ARG A 63 -12.78 -4.80 3.58
N THR A 64 -11.81 -4.34 2.78
CA THR A 64 -10.49 -4.99 2.75
C THR A 64 -9.62 -4.65 3.97
N ALA A 65 -9.86 -3.51 4.62
CA ALA A 65 -9.19 -3.18 5.87
C ALA A 65 -9.60 -4.09 7.03
N ARG A 66 -10.84 -4.60 7.06
CA ARG A 66 -11.31 -5.58 8.06
C ARG A 66 -10.62 -6.94 7.95
N ASP A 67 -10.36 -7.42 6.73
CA ASP A 67 -9.66 -8.68 6.50
C ASP A 67 -8.15 -8.57 6.61
N HIS A 68 -7.60 -7.36 6.60
CA HIS A 68 -6.18 -7.16 6.78
C HIS A 68 -5.78 -7.63 8.18
N PRO A 69 -4.68 -8.39 8.34
CA PRO A 69 -4.24 -8.95 9.63
C PRO A 69 -3.86 -7.91 10.70
N ARG A 70 -4.04 -6.60 10.44
CA ARG A 70 -3.94 -5.54 11.45
C ARG A 70 -5.23 -5.33 12.23
N ASN A 71 -6.36 -5.74 11.65
CA ASN A 71 -7.72 -5.44 12.11
C ASN A 71 -8.44 -6.68 12.66
N ARG A 72 -7.86 -7.87 12.47
CA ARG A 72 -8.17 -9.05 13.30
C ARG A 72 -7.37 -8.93 14.60
N ARG A 73 -7.90 -8.19 15.56
CA ARG A 73 -7.62 -8.39 16.98
C ARG A 73 -8.84 -9.06 17.60
#